data_AF-A0A5B8H9Q3-F1
#
_entry.id   AF-A0A5B8H9Q3-F1
#
_cell.length_a   1.000
_cell.length_b   1.000
_cell.length_c   1.000
_cell.angle_alpha   90.00
_cell.angle_beta   90.00
_cell.angle_gamma   90.00
#
_symmetry.space_group_name_H-M   'P 1'
#
loop_
_entity.id
_entity.type
_entity.pdbx_description
1 polymer ?
#
loop_
_entity_poly.entity_id
_entity_poly.type
_entity_poly.pdbx_seq_one_letter_code
_entity_poly.pdbx_strand_id
1 'polypeptide(L)'
;MTALFFVLGLLSVASATFFQDCGSVGADVELLIEGCNVPPCILQRGNTYPFEILFTSSKSSSELRIDAYASIGGVLVPWPGLDTDGCKQLQATGTPCPLDEGDRVLWHMDVYVLHEFPAIATVATFKLLDSQGDSQACVVVPVQLV
;
A
#
# COMPACT_ATOMS: atom_id res chain seq x y z
N MET A 1 24.85 34.65 -27.44
CA MET A 1 23.93 34.64 -26.29
C MET A 1 23.24 33.29 -26.25
N THR A 2 23.87 32.30 -25.63
CA THR A 2 23.30 30.96 -25.42
C THR A 2 22.67 30.95 -24.03
N ALA A 3 21.34 30.92 -23.97
CA ALA A 3 20.60 30.81 -22.73
C ALA A 3 20.70 29.37 -22.20
N LEU A 4 21.41 29.18 -21.08
CA LEU A 4 21.44 27.93 -20.35
C LEU A 4 20.13 27.81 -19.56
N PHE A 5 19.18 27.02 -20.04
CA PHE A 5 17.99 26.65 -19.26
C PHE A 5 18.40 25.60 -18.21
N PHE A 6 18.66 26.05 -16.99
CA PHE A 6 18.85 25.17 -15.84
C PHE A 6 17.47 24.69 -15.37
N VAL A 7 17.04 23.52 -15.86
CA VAL A 7 15.82 22.85 -15.37
C VAL A 7 16.13 22.34 -13.96
N LEU A 8 15.71 23.10 -12.95
CA LEU A 8 15.78 22.69 -11.55
C LEU A 8 14.68 21.64 -11.32
N GLY A 9 15.02 20.36 -11.50
CA GLY A 9 14.11 19.26 -11.19
C GLY A 9 13.76 19.25 -9.71
N LEU A 10 12.46 19.33 -9.40
CA LEU A 10 11.96 19.12 -8.03
C LEU A 10 12.30 17.68 -7.63
N LEU A 11 13.31 17.52 -6.77
CA LEU A 11 13.57 16.27 -6.07
C LEU A 11 12.46 16.06 -5.04
N SER A 12 11.43 15.29 -5.39
CA SER A 12 10.46 14.80 -4.41
C SER A 12 11.16 13.78 -3.51
N VAL A 13 11.37 14.13 -2.25
CA VAL A 13 11.87 13.17 -1.25
C VAL A 13 10.69 12.30 -0.82
N ALA A 14 10.54 11.13 -1.41
CA ALA A 14 9.60 10.13 -0.93
C ALA A 14 10.14 9.58 0.41
N SER A 15 9.34 9.68 1.48
CA SER A 15 9.68 9.14 2.80
C SER A 15 8.69 8.05 3.15
N ALA A 16 9.16 6.96 3.76
CA ALA A 16 8.27 5.89 4.20
C ALA A 16 7.24 6.40 5.21
N THR A 17 6.00 5.96 5.03
CA THR A 17 4.88 6.18 5.95
C THR A 17 5.05 5.32 7.19
N PHE A 18 4.95 5.90 8.39
CA PHE A 18 4.90 5.10 9.61
C PHE A 18 3.63 4.25 9.64
N PHE A 19 3.75 2.99 10.05
CA PHE A 19 2.63 2.06 10.20
C PHE A 19 2.88 1.14 11.39
N GLN A 20 1.84 0.42 11.81
CA GLN A 20 1.98 -0.69 12.75
C GLN A 20 1.95 -2.01 11.97
N ASP A 21 2.99 -2.85 12.14
CA ASP A 21 2.99 -4.20 11.59
C ASP A 21 1.99 -5.09 12.36
N CYS A 22 1.16 -5.84 11.63
CA CYS A 22 0.13 -6.73 12.20
C CYS A 22 0.40 -8.23 12.04
N GLY A 23 1.61 -8.63 11.67
CA GLY A 23 2.03 -10.02 11.54
C GLY A 23 2.64 -10.36 10.18
N SER A 24 3.47 -9.49 9.62
CA SER A 24 4.23 -9.80 8.40
C SER A 24 5.20 -10.95 8.65
N VAL A 25 5.18 -11.96 7.78
CA VAL A 25 6.21 -13.00 7.71
C VAL A 25 7.35 -12.62 6.78
N GLY A 26 7.12 -11.71 5.83
CA GLY A 26 8.16 -11.09 5.02
C GLY A 26 9.00 -10.11 5.84
N ALA A 27 10.20 -9.82 5.35
CA ALA A 27 11.15 -8.90 5.99
C ALA A 27 11.12 -7.52 5.32
N ASP A 28 11.80 -6.54 5.93
CA ASP A 28 12.02 -5.19 5.37
C ASP A 28 10.73 -4.51 4.87
N VAL A 29 9.62 -4.67 5.60
CA VAL A 29 8.33 -4.11 5.21
C VAL A 29 8.37 -2.59 5.35
N GLU A 30 8.15 -1.89 4.23
CA GLU A 30 8.04 -0.45 4.16
C GLU A 30 6.72 -0.08 3.48
N LEU A 31 6.06 0.96 3.98
CA LEU A 31 4.83 1.50 3.42
C LEU A 31 5.11 2.89 2.84
N LEU A 32 4.54 3.20 1.67
CA LEU A 32 4.51 4.54 1.12
C LEU A 32 3.08 4.89 0.70
N ILE A 33 2.54 5.94 1.31
CA ILE A 33 1.29 6.59 0.91
C ILE A 33 1.63 8.01 0.51
N GLU A 34 1.34 8.40 -0.74
CA GLU A 34 1.68 9.73 -1.23
C GLU A 34 1.10 10.84 -0.32
N GLY A 35 1.96 11.75 0.14
CA GLY A 35 1.56 12.86 1.01
C GLY A 35 1.33 12.48 2.47
N CYS A 36 1.59 11.24 2.90
CA CYS A 36 1.48 10.83 4.29
C CYS A 36 2.75 10.15 4.79
N ASN A 37 3.57 10.87 5.56
CA ASN A 37 4.73 10.29 6.25
C ASN A 37 4.38 9.83 7.67
N VAL A 38 3.54 10.60 8.37
CA VAL A 38 3.16 10.35 9.78
C VAL A 38 1.64 10.25 9.87
N PRO A 39 1.08 9.10 10.31
CA PRO A 39 -0.35 8.97 10.53
C PRO A 39 -0.88 9.90 11.65
N PRO A 40 -2.18 10.26 11.63
CA PRO A 40 -3.20 9.75 10.71
C PRO A 40 -3.07 10.33 9.29
N CYS A 41 -3.17 9.47 8.28
CA CYS A 41 -3.16 9.93 6.90
C CYS A 41 -4.48 10.63 6.57
N ILE A 42 -4.41 11.90 6.18
CA ILE A 42 -5.58 12.68 5.78
C ILE A 42 -5.86 12.42 4.30
N LEU A 43 -6.90 11.64 4.02
CA LEU A 43 -7.26 11.25 2.67
C LEU A 43 -8.59 11.92 2.28
N GLN A 44 -8.56 12.69 1.19
CA GLN A 44 -9.73 13.36 0.65
C GLN A 44 -10.57 12.37 -0.16
N ARG A 45 -11.87 12.35 0.12
CA ARG A 45 -12.83 11.56 -0.65
C ARG A 45 -12.90 12.06 -2.10
N GLY A 46 -12.97 11.12 -3.04
CA GLY A 46 -12.93 11.39 -4.47
C GLY A 46 -11.52 11.54 -5.05
N ASN A 47 -10.47 11.37 -4.26
CA ASN A 47 -9.08 11.38 -4.73
C ASN A 47 -8.51 9.96 -4.82
N THR A 48 -7.47 9.83 -5.64
CA THR A 48 -6.67 8.61 -5.79
C THR A 48 -5.30 8.85 -5.17
N TYR A 49 -4.80 7.88 -4.41
CA TYR A 49 -3.51 7.93 -3.75
C TYR A 49 -2.66 6.73 -4.17
N PRO A 50 -1.44 6.92 -4.69
CA PRO A 50 -0.47 5.85 -4.81
C PRO A 50 -0.20 5.22 -3.44
N PHE A 51 -0.35 3.90 -3.38
CA PHE A 51 -0.10 3.10 -2.19
C PHE A 51 0.88 1.99 -2.55
N GLU A 52 2.04 2.01 -1.91
CA GLU A 52 3.11 1.06 -2.19
C GLU A 52 3.54 0.35 -0.92
N ILE A 53 3.84 -0.93 -1.06
CA ILE A 53 4.47 -1.73 -0.02
C ILE A 53 5.74 -2.33 -0.62
N LEU A 54 6.89 -2.00 -0.03
CA LEU A 54 8.11 -2.76 -0.23
C LEU A 54 8.16 -3.87 0.81
N PHE A 55 8.56 -5.06 0.41
CA PHE A 55 8.87 -6.15 1.34
C PHE A 55 9.84 -7.14 0.70
N THR A 56 10.57 -7.88 1.53
CA THR A 56 11.36 -9.05 1.12
C THR A 56 10.53 -10.31 1.38
N SER A 57 10.22 -11.06 0.33
CA SER A 57 9.38 -12.26 0.45
C SER A 57 10.07 -13.34 1.28
N SER A 58 9.33 -13.98 2.19
CA SER A 58 9.86 -15.02 3.07
C SER A 58 9.81 -16.43 2.49
N LYS A 59 9.12 -16.63 1.37
CA LYS A 59 8.98 -17.92 0.69
C LYS A 59 8.50 -17.73 -0.74
N SER A 60 8.81 -18.68 -1.62
CA SER A 60 8.21 -18.70 -2.95
C SER A 60 6.69 -18.87 -2.87
N SER A 61 5.95 -18.14 -3.71
CA SER A 61 4.49 -18.24 -3.81
C SER A 61 4.01 -18.01 -5.23
N SER A 62 3.13 -18.89 -5.72
CA SER A 62 2.49 -18.74 -7.03
C SER A 62 1.44 -17.65 -7.08
N GLU A 63 0.97 -17.21 -5.92
CA GLU A 63 -0.13 -16.27 -5.78
C GLU A 63 0.20 -15.22 -4.72
N LEU A 64 -0.36 -14.04 -4.89
CA LEU A 64 -0.41 -12.98 -3.88
C LEU A 64 -1.84 -12.44 -3.86
N ARG A 65 -2.48 -12.44 -2.70
CA ARG A 65 -3.87 -12.01 -2.53
C ARG A 65 -3.94 -10.82 -1.59
N ILE A 66 -4.73 -9.84 -1.96
CA ILE A 66 -5.01 -8.68 -1.13
C ILE A 66 -6.11 -9.00 -0.12
N ASP A 67 -5.90 -8.59 1.13
CA ASP A 67 -6.94 -8.53 2.17
C ASP A 67 -6.90 -7.15 2.83
N ALA A 68 -7.92 -6.32 2.58
CA ALA A 68 -7.98 -4.94 3.02
C ALA A 68 -9.33 -4.57 3.64
N TYR A 69 -9.29 -3.98 4.84
CA TYR A 69 -10.48 -3.58 5.59
C TYR A 69 -10.20 -2.39 6.50
N ALA A 70 -11.27 -1.70 6.91
CA ALA A 70 -11.23 -0.63 7.90
C ALA A 70 -11.98 -1.05 9.17
N SER A 71 -11.50 -0.65 10.34
CA SER A 71 -12.19 -0.85 11.63
C SER A 71 -12.98 0.40 12.02
N ILE A 72 -14.30 0.35 11.83
CA ILE A 72 -15.21 1.47 12.07
C ILE A 72 -16.12 1.11 13.24
N GLY A 73 -15.94 1.75 14.40
CA GLY A 73 -16.76 1.48 15.58
C GLY A 73 -16.70 0.03 16.07
N GLY A 74 -15.57 -0.66 15.84
CA GLY A 74 -15.38 -2.08 16.19
C GLY A 74 -15.89 -3.07 15.14
N VAL A 75 -16.48 -2.59 14.03
CA VAL A 75 -16.88 -3.43 12.90
C VAL A 75 -15.79 -3.40 11.83
N LEU A 76 -15.40 -4.56 11.33
CA LEU A 76 -14.49 -4.69 10.20
C LEU A 76 -15.28 -4.54 8.89
N VAL A 77 -14.97 -3.50 8.13
CA VAL A 77 -15.60 -3.18 6.85
C VAL A 77 -14.59 -3.43 5.73
N PRO A 78 -14.80 -4.42 4.85
CA PRO A 78 -13.90 -4.69 3.75
C PRO A 78 -13.94 -3.55 2.72
N TRP A 79 -12.87 -3.39 1.95
CA TRP A 79 -12.86 -2.46 0.83
C TRP A 79 -13.85 -2.92 -0.27
N PRO A 80 -14.91 -2.16 -0.58
CA PRO A 80 -15.88 -2.55 -1.61
C PRO A 80 -15.28 -2.59 -3.02
N GLY A 81 -15.43 -3.72 -3.71
CA GLY A 81 -15.08 -3.85 -5.14
C GLY A 81 -13.58 -3.95 -5.44
N LEU A 82 -12.74 -4.17 -4.41
CA LEU A 82 -11.31 -4.38 -4.57
C LEU A 82 -11.02 -5.65 -5.40
N ASP A 83 -10.25 -5.52 -6.48
CA ASP A 83 -9.64 -6.69 -7.15
C ASP A 83 -8.60 -7.27 -6.21
N THR A 84 -8.87 -8.46 -5.67
CA THR A 84 -8.03 -9.07 -4.64
C THR A 84 -6.79 -9.78 -5.22
N ASP A 85 -6.62 -9.80 -6.54
CA ASP A 85 -5.46 -10.40 -7.18
C ASP A 85 -4.24 -9.48 -7.06
N GLY A 86 -3.42 -9.70 -6.04
CA GLY A 86 -2.21 -8.93 -5.76
C GLY A 86 -1.12 -9.14 -6.82
N CYS A 87 -1.12 -10.25 -7.54
CA CYS A 87 -0.16 -10.52 -8.61
C CYS A 87 -0.37 -9.63 -9.83
N LYS A 88 -1.62 -9.28 -10.16
CA LYS A 88 -1.90 -8.31 -11.24
C LYS A 88 -1.24 -6.96 -10.98
N GLN A 89 -1.21 -6.52 -9.72
CA GLN A 89 -0.67 -5.21 -9.35
C GLN A 89 0.86 -5.14 -9.44
N LEU A 90 1.56 -6.28 -9.33
CA LEU A 90 3.01 -6.35 -9.54
C LEU A 90 3.43 -6.11 -11.01
N GLN A 91 2.52 -6.25 -11.96
CA GLN A 91 2.82 -5.99 -13.38
C GLN A 91 3.25 -4.54 -13.62
N ALA A 92 2.69 -3.59 -12.86
CA ALA A 92 3.04 -2.18 -12.96
C ALA A 92 4.48 -1.89 -12.50
N THR A 93 5.01 -2.71 -11.59
CA THR A 93 6.34 -2.53 -10.98
C THR A 93 7.40 -3.43 -11.61
N GLY A 94 7.00 -4.31 -12.53
CA GLY A 94 7.88 -5.21 -13.26
C GLY A 94 8.29 -6.47 -12.49
N THR A 95 7.70 -6.71 -11.31
CA THR A 95 7.91 -7.95 -10.56
C THR A 95 6.97 -9.04 -11.10
N PRO A 96 7.49 -10.18 -11.60
CA PRO A 96 6.64 -11.27 -12.04
C PRO A 96 6.05 -12.04 -10.85
N CYS A 97 4.86 -12.62 -11.03
CA CYS A 97 4.43 -13.79 -10.25
C CYS A 97 4.73 -15.06 -11.08
N PRO A 98 5.16 -16.19 -10.47
CA PRO A 98 5.35 -16.44 -9.04
C PRO A 98 6.46 -15.59 -8.40
N LEU A 99 6.32 -15.30 -7.11
CA LEU A 99 7.38 -14.72 -6.28
C LEU A 99 8.34 -15.82 -5.82
N ASP A 100 9.62 -15.51 -5.73
CA ASP A 100 10.64 -16.36 -5.13
C ASP A 100 11.00 -15.93 -3.70
N GLU A 101 11.46 -16.89 -2.88
CA GLU A 101 11.99 -16.60 -1.55
C GLU A 101 13.17 -15.63 -1.63
N GLY A 102 13.12 -14.57 -0.82
CA GLY A 102 14.14 -13.52 -0.79
C GLY A 102 13.95 -12.42 -1.84
N ASP A 103 12.93 -12.50 -2.71
CA ASP A 103 12.62 -11.43 -3.65
C ASP A 103 12.32 -10.13 -2.91
N ARG A 104 12.97 -9.04 -3.34
CA ARG A 104 12.62 -7.68 -2.92
C ARG A 104 11.50 -7.19 -3.83
N VAL A 105 10.29 -7.16 -3.30
CA VAL A 105 9.06 -6.86 -4.02
C VAL A 105 8.66 -5.42 -3.74
N LEU A 106 8.48 -4.63 -4.80
CA LEU A 106 7.74 -3.38 -4.75
C LEU A 106 6.32 -3.67 -5.26
N TRP A 107 5.36 -3.66 -4.36
CA TRP A 107 3.94 -3.82 -4.67
C TRP A 107 3.28 -2.44 -4.70
N HIS A 108 2.52 -2.13 -5.74
CA HIS A 108 1.93 -0.81 -5.96
C HIS A 108 0.46 -0.93 -6.35
N MET A 109 -0.39 -0.06 -5.79
CA MET A 109 -1.77 0.11 -6.23
C MET A 109 -2.23 1.55 -6.06
N ASP A 110 -3.00 2.04 -7.03
CA ASP A 110 -3.73 3.29 -6.91
C ASP A 110 -5.01 3.12 -6.10
N VAL A 111 -5.06 3.76 -4.93
CA VAL A 111 -6.15 3.70 -3.96
C VAL A 111 -7.14 4.83 -4.21
N TYR A 112 -8.29 4.51 -4.80
CA TYR A 112 -9.40 5.47 -4.90
C TYR A 112 -10.23 5.50 -3.62
N VAL A 113 -10.27 6.65 -2.94
CA VAL A 113 -11.12 6.86 -1.76
C VAL A 113 -12.52 7.26 -2.25
N LEU A 114 -13.48 6.35 -2.13
CA LEU A 114 -14.85 6.55 -2.61
C LEU A 114 -15.52 7.80 -2.02
N HIS A 115 -16.26 8.53 -2.85
CA HIS A 115 -16.93 9.78 -2.45
C HIS A 115 -18.02 9.53 -1.40
N GLU A 116 -18.69 8.38 -1.49
CA GLU A 116 -19.75 7.91 -0.61
C GLU A 116 -19.25 7.49 0.79
N PHE A 117 -17.95 7.35 1.00
CA PHE A 117 -17.42 7.06 2.33
C PHE A 117 -17.70 8.22 3.29
N PRO A 118 -18.07 7.93 4.55
CA PRO A 118 -18.28 8.97 5.55
C PRO A 118 -16.95 9.66 5.90
N ALA A 119 -17.00 10.95 6.19
CA ALA A 119 -15.87 11.66 6.80
C ALA A 119 -15.69 11.16 8.24
N ILE A 120 -14.63 10.39 8.49
CA ILE A 120 -14.42 9.70 9.77
C ILE A 120 -12.94 9.40 10.01
N ALA A 121 -12.55 9.32 11.28
CA ALA A 121 -11.31 8.70 11.71
C ALA A 121 -11.51 7.18 11.80
N THR A 122 -10.66 6.41 11.11
CA THR A 122 -10.72 4.95 11.13
C THR A 122 -9.32 4.35 11.08
N VAL A 123 -9.21 3.05 11.30
CA VAL A 123 -7.95 2.31 11.19
C VAL A 123 -8.06 1.38 10.00
N ALA A 124 -7.24 1.59 8.98
CA ALA A 124 -7.13 0.72 7.82
C ALA A 124 -6.11 -0.39 8.09
N THR A 125 -6.42 -1.61 7.68
CA THR A 125 -5.49 -2.74 7.66
C THR A 125 -5.40 -3.27 6.24
N PHE A 126 -4.17 -3.50 5.78
CA PHE A 126 -3.88 -4.01 4.45
C PHE A 126 -2.89 -5.17 4.55
N LYS A 127 -3.20 -6.28 3.89
CA LYS A 127 -2.36 -7.47 3.88
C LYS A 127 -2.13 -7.96 2.46
N LEU A 128 -0.91 -8.42 2.22
CA LEU A 128 -0.52 -9.19 1.04
C LEU A 128 -0.28 -10.63 1.49
N LEU A 129 -1.19 -11.52 1.10
CA LEU A 129 -1.23 -12.90 1.56
C LEU A 129 -0.66 -13.82 0.47
N ASP A 130 0.22 -14.73 0.84
CA ASP A 130 0.70 -15.76 -0.09
C ASP A 130 -0.33 -16.88 -0.30
N SER A 131 0.02 -17.86 -1.14
CA SER A 131 -0.80 -19.04 -1.46
C SER A 131 -1.17 -19.92 -0.25
N GLN A 132 -0.46 -19.80 0.87
CA GLN A 132 -0.78 -20.51 2.12
C GLN A 132 -1.61 -19.65 3.09
N GLY A 133 -1.86 -18.38 2.74
CA GLY A 133 -2.60 -17.42 3.57
C GLY A 133 -1.74 -16.69 4.59
N ASP A 134 -0.41 -16.85 4.56
CA ASP A 134 0.48 -16.09 5.44
C ASP A 134 0.68 -14.67 4.89
N SER A 135 0.72 -13.68 5.79
CA SER A 135 0.85 -12.27 5.42
C SER A 135 2.31 -11.94 5.08
N GLN A 136 2.69 -11.91 3.81
CA GLN A 136 4.01 -11.46 3.38
C GLN A 136 4.25 -10.00 3.81
N ALA A 137 3.22 -9.16 3.76
CA ALA A 137 3.20 -7.86 4.41
C ALA A 137 1.85 -7.63 5.10
N CYS A 138 1.86 -6.99 6.27
CA CYS A 138 0.69 -6.67 7.09
C CYS A 138 0.86 -5.26 7.69
N VAL A 139 0.15 -4.27 7.16
CA VAL A 139 0.27 -2.87 7.60
C VAL A 139 -1.05 -2.35 8.17
N VAL A 140 -0.95 -1.66 9.30
CA VAL A 140 -2.08 -0.99 9.97
C VAL A 140 -1.80 0.51 10.05
N VAL A 141 -2.73 1.31 9.54
CA VAL A 141 -2.54 2.76 9.37
C VAL A 141 -3.78 3.49 9.86
N PRO A 142 -3.66 4.38 10.86
CA PRO A 142 -4.71 5.34 11.18
C PRO A 142 -4.95 6.28 9.99
N VAL A 143 -6.21 6.46 9.60
CA VAL A 143 -6.60 7.33 8.49
C VAL A 143 -7.74 8.26 8.92
N GLN A 144 -7.73 9.47 8.37
CA GLN A 144 -8.80 10.45 8.52
C GLN A 144 -9.36 10.75 7.13
N LEU A 145 -10.58 10.29 6.87
CA LEU A 145 -11.30 10.61 5.64
C LEU A 145 -11.93 12.00 5.78
N VAL A 146 -11.68 12.87 4.79
CA VAL A 146 -12.20 14.25 4.75
C VAL A 146 -12.98 14.54 3.47
#